data_AF-A0A7V4WV57-F1
#
_entry.id   AF-A0A7V4WV57-F1
#
_cell.length_a   1.000
_cell.length_b   1.000
_cell.length_c   1.000
_cell.angle_alpha   90.00
_cell.angle_beta   90.00
_cell.angle_gamma   90.00
#
_symmetry.space_group_name_H-M   'P 1'
#
loop_
_entity.id
_entity.type
_entity.pdbx_description
1 polymer ?
#
loop_
_entity_poly.entity_id
_entity_poly.type
_entity_poly.pdbx_seq_one_letter_code
_entity_poly.pdbx_strand_id
1 'polypeptide(L)'
;MSSKKTVLIIDDEESILFSLQRVLELSGEYEVVACDSATVALEKLNDFLPDLIISDIHMPDIDGIEFCSKIRQGELTKNIPFIFLTAKKEMMIEGIKAGGDDFIMKPFTFDEVLVKIEAIFRRIKNTKEQVSQIKGKLNENGLDKIIQICHEKSISGDLLLQKAGEIGEIKLDRGEITSAKYNNLKDDKALDVLRQWKNGIFVIRPVGMKLRPEFLLSRTDEDALIDMDGPVELAKDTWWVGYRNKNTMLQLNVYLRRFRDKGRVINFLVDPGSPIDFPIVSRKIAKIISNIANINLYSLNHQDPDVCMSAVFIRNANPKAICMTTEENWRLITHYEINPQSVKIINTLKDWQVKLATGHRLKFLPSPFCHAKGSFMIYDLETRILYTGDLFGGISESDRLFVLFAEEEDWDGIRAFHQIYMPANSALRHAIEQIRNLDPPPLMIAPQHGAILRGELMDRFLERIYHLDVGADLLNMAETDDLLLSYRDACNELLEFSSSLINMTKINQRIKMHPYILPLCEFKDGRVKTIFSKPSRVYEQITMALITDENVHTVNQIKTFALKISQSKGLPPPLLDWDSDQTLSDVPEQLFDQ
;
A
#
# COMPACT_ATOMS: atom_id res chain seq x y z
N MET A 1 14.49 -28.45 -0.60
CA MET A 1 15.52 -27.88 0.29
C MET A 1 16.21 -26.76 -0.47
N SER A 2 16.24 -25.55 0.08
CA SER A 2 16.99 -24.45 -0.55
C SER A 2 18.49 -24.76 -0.46
N SER A 3 19.23 -24.52 -1.54
CA SER A 3 20.70 -24.56 -1.53
C SER A 3 21.23 -23.60 -0.46
N LYS A 4 22.22 -24.03 0.33
CA LYS A 4 22.93 -23.12 1.25
C LYS A 4 23.66 -22.04 0.44
N LYS A 5 23.83 -20.87 1.05
CA LYS A 5 24.54 -19.72 0.46
C LYS A 5 26.03 -19.81 0.79
N THR A 6 26.90 -19.64 -0.20
CA THR A 6 28.35 -19.77 0.02
C THR A 6 28.95 -18.42 0.40
N VAL A 7 29.63 -18.33 1.54
CA VAL A 7 30.30 -17.12 2.02
C VAL A 7 31.81 -17.35 2.05
N LEU A 8 32.57 -16.52 1.33
CA LEU A 8 34.04 -16.52 1.36
C LEU A 8 34.51 -15.51 2.41
N ILE A 9 35.24 -15.98 3.43
CA ILE A 9 35.82 -15.14 4.48
C ILE A 9 37.36 -15.09 4.35
N ILE A 10 37.95 -13.91 4.51
CA ILE A 10 39.38 -13.67 4.31
C ILE A 10 39.92 -12.76 5.42
N ASP A 11 40.92 -13.23 6.16
CA ASP A 11 41.56 -12.51 7.28
C ASP A 11 42.90 -13.20 7.59
N ASP A 12 43.96 -12.46 7.87
CA ASP A 12 45.27 -13.03 8.22
C ASP A 12 45.32 -13.53 9.68
N GLU A 13 44.36 -13.12 10.52
CA GLU A 13 44.20 -13.60 11.88
C GLU A 13 43.36 -14.89 11.95
N GLU A 14 44.01 -16.03 12.17
CA GLU A 14 43.35 -17.36 12.27
C GLU A 14 42.19 -17.40 13.29
N SER A 15 42.32 -16.65 14.39
CA SER A 15 41.29 -16.57 15.43
C SER A 15 39.99 -15.91 14.96
N ILE A 16 40.09 -14.94 14.03
CA ILE A 16 38.94 -14.24 13.45
C ILE A 16 38.26 -15.14 12.42
N LEU A 17 39.05 -15.79 11.55
CA LEU A 17 38.55 -16.78 10.59
C LEU A 17 37.77 -17.89 11.30
N PHE A 18 38.35 -18.50 12.34
CA PHE A 18 37.70 -19.57 13.09
C PHE A 18 36.39 -19.13 13.74
N SER A 19 36.37 -17.92 14.31
CA SER A 19 35.18 -17.36 14.96
C SER A 19 34.06 -17.09 13.95
N LEU A 20 34.37 -16.43 12.82
CA LEU A 20 33.40 -16.15 11.76
C LEU A 20 32.87 -17.42 11.12
N GLN A 21 33.74 -18.37 10.80
CA GLN A 21 33.33 -19.65 10.22
C GLN A 21 32.34 -20.38 11.13
N ARG A 22 32.67 -20.49 12.43
CA ARG A 22 31.80 -21.18 13.39
C ARG A 22 30.43 -20.52 13.50
N VAL A 23 30.36 -19.19 13.53
CA VAL A 23 29.10 -18.44 13.66
C VAL A 23 28.21 -18.64 12.44
N LEU A 24 28.78 -18.53 11.24
CA LEU A 24 28.04 -18.65 9.99
C LEU A 24 27.59 -20.10 9.71
N GLU A 25 28.40 -21.09 10.06
CA GLU A 25 28.00 -22.49 9.91
C GLU A 25 26.93 -22.91 10.94
N LEU A 26 26.99 -22.40 12.17
CA LEU A 26 26.00 -22.68 13.22
C LEU A 26 24.61 -22.12 12.92
N SER A 27 24.48 -21.08 12.08
CA SER A 27 23.17 -20.60 11.64
C SER A 27 22.42 -21.64 10.79
N GLY A 28 23.15 -22.58 10.18
CA GLY A 28 22.60 -23.60 9.30
C GLY A 28 22.30 -23.13 7.87
N GLU A 29 22.41 -21.83 7.59
CA GLU A 29 22.02 -21.21 6.31
C GLU A 29 23.19 -21.05 5.32
N TYR A 30 24.42 -21.00 5.85
CA TYR A 30 25.61 -20.69 5.09
C TYR A 30 26.57 -21.89 4.97
N GLU A 31 27.27 -21.94 3.85
CA GLU A 31 28.47 -22.75 3.64
C GLU A 31 29.66 -21.79 3.58
N VAL A 32 30.70 -22.03 4.37
CA VAL A 32 31.79 -21.06 4.54
C VAL A 32 33.08 -21.59 3.94
N VAL A 33 33.76 -20.75 3.18
CA VAL A 33 35.11 -21.00 2.68
C VAL A 33 36.04 -19.95 3.31
N ALA A 34 37.02 -20.39 4.08
CA ALA A 34 38.02 -19.51 4.70
C ALA A 34 39.33 -19.46 3.91
N CYS A 35 39.95 -18.28 3.86
CA CYS A 35 41.29 -18.04 3.32
C CYS A 35 42.08 -17.13 4.26
N ASP A 36 43.37 -17.41 4.43
CA ASP A 36 44.30 -16.63 5.27
C ASP A 36 44.97 -15.48 4.52
N SER A 37 44.71 -15.35 3.22
CA SER A 37 45.34 -14.38 2.35
C SER A 37 44.49 -14.09 1.12
N ALA A 38 44.61 -12.87 0.58
CA ALA A 38 43.92 -12.46 -0.63
C ALA A 38 44.41 -13.24 -1.86
N THR A 39 45.68 -13.63 -1.89
CA THR A 39 46.26 -14.45 -2.97
C THR A 39 45.57 -15.81 -3.08
N VAL A 40 45.41 -16.52 -1.95
CA VAL A 40 44.69 -17.81 -1.92
C VAL A 40 43.22 -17.65 -2.29
N ALA A 41 42.60 -16.54 -1.85
CA ALA A 41 41.22 -16.23 -2.22
C ALA A 41 41.06 -16.03 -3.74
N LEU A 42 41.99 -15.32 -4.40
CA LEU A 42 41.99 -15.12 -5.85
C LEU A 42 42.16 -16.45 -6.61
N GLU A 43 43.01 -17.36 -6.13
CA GLU A 43 43.19 -18.68 -6.74
C GLU A 43 41.89 -19.48 -6.69
N LYS A 44 41.26 -19.55 -5.51
CA LYS A 44 39.99 -20.27 -5.30
C LYS A 44 38.82 -19.70 -6.09
N LEU A 45 38.79 -18.38 -6.32
CA LEU A 45 37.75 -17.72 -7.11
C LEU A 45 37.77 -18.12 -8.59
N ASN A 46 38.83 -18.76 -9.08
CA ASN A 46 38.85 -19.37 -10.41
C ASN A 46 38.02 -20.67 -10.48
N ASP A 47 37.87 -21.36 -9.35
CA ASP A 47 37.21 -22.68 -9.27
C ASP A 47 35.74 -22.58 -8.83
N PHE A 48 35.37 -21.56 -8.06
CA PHE A 48 33.98 -21.32 -7.66
C PHE A 48 33.68 -19.82 -7.43
N LEU A 49 32.40 -19.46 -7.43
CA LEU A 49 31.94 -18.10 -7.15
C LEU A 49 31.10 -18.07 -5.86
N PRO A 50 31.51 -17.35 -4.80
CA PRO A 50 30.72 -17.20 -3.59
C PRO A 50 29.51 -16.28 -3.79
N ASP A 51 28.49 -16.43 -2.94
CA ASP A 51 27.34 -15.54 -2.87
C ASP A 51 27.65 -14.23 -2.10
N LEU A 52 28.71 -14.21 -1.30
CA LEU A 52 29.18 -13.06 -0.50
C LEU A 52 30.68 -13.22 -0.17
N ILE A 53 31.43 -12.12 -0.18
CA ILE A 53 32.80 -12.03 0.31
C ILE A 53 32.84 -11.16 1.56
N ILE A 54 33.55 -11.60 2.59
CA ILE A 54 33.89 -10.82 3.79
C ILE A 54 35.42 -10.82 3.90
N SER A 55 36.05 -9.65 3.87
CA SER A 55 37.51 -9.55 3.86
C SER A 55 38.00 -8.51 4.85
N ASP A 56 39.08 -8.80 5.56
CA ASP A 56 39.84 -7.77 6.27
C ASP A 56 40.42 -6.74 5.30
N ILE A 57 40.59 -5.51 5.78
CA ILE A 57 41.28 -4.45 5.06
C ILE A 57 42.80 -4.66 5.14
N HIS A 58 43.36 -4.89 6.33
CA HIS A 58 44.80 -4.88 6.55
C HIS A 58 45.36 -6.30 6.43
N MET A 59 45.60 -6.75 5.21
CA MET A 59 46.28 -8.02 4.96
C MET A 59 47.73 -7.79 4.52
N PRO A 60 48.67 -8.68 4.92
CA PRO A 60 50.10 -8.51 4.66
C PRO A 60 50.49 -8.72 3.19
N ASP A 61 49.67 -9.40 2.39
CA ASP A 61 49.93 -9.66 0.98
C ASP A 61 49.32 -8.59 0.07
N ILE A 62 48.05 -8.74 -0.32
CA ILE A 62 47.29 -7.77 -1.09
C ILE A 62 46.30 -7.17 -0.10
N ASP A 63 46.40 -5.87 0.12
CA ASP A 63 45.46 -5.16 1.00
C ASP A 63 44.00 -5.40 0.55
N GLY A 64 43.07 -5.51 1.50
CA GLY A 64 41.67 -5.81 1.23
C GLY A 64 41.00 -4.84 0.27
N ILE A 65 41.42 -3.56 0.26
CA ILE A 65 40.93 -2.56 -0.68
C ILE A 65 41.44 -2.85 -2.09
N GLU A 66 42.71 -3.23 -2.24
CA GLU A 66 43.28 -3.65 -3.52
C GLU A 66 42.63 -4.95 -4.01
N PHE A 67 42.42 -5.92 -3.11
CA PHE A 67 41.71 -7.16 -3.41
C PHE A 67 40.29 -6.87 -3.88
N CYS A 68 39.53 -6.03 -3.17
CA CYS A 68 38.19 -5.60 -3.59
C CYS A 68 38.23 -4.95 -4.99
N SER A 69 39.20 -4.09 -5.27
CA SER A 69 39.37 -3.49 -6.59
C SER A 69 39.60 -4.55 -7.69
N LYS A 70 40.41 -5.58 -7.42
CA LYS A 70 40.60 -6.72 -8.34
C LYS A 70 39.31 -7.52 -8.54
N ILE A 71 38.56 -7.80 -7.47
CA ILE A 71 37.25 -8.46 -7.54
C ILE A 71 36.29 -7.66 -8.42
N ARG A 72 36.28 -6.32 -8.30
CA ARG A 72 35.45 -5.41 -9.10
C ARG A 72 35.86 -5.32 -10.56
N GLN A 73 37.10 -5.67 -10.91
CA GLN A 73 37.58 -5.71 -12.30
C GLN A 73 37.21 -7.02 -13.02
N GLY A 74 36.98 -8.13 -12.30
CA GLY A 74 36.64 -9.41 -12.90
C GLY A 74 35.20 -9.49 -13.42
N GLU A 75 34.99 -10.04 -14.63
CA GLU A 75 33.66 -10.06 -15.26
C GLU A 75 32.61 -10.84 -14.46
N LEU A 76 33.02 -11.96 -13.85
CA LEU A 76 32.15 -12.84 -13.06
C LEU A 76 32.10 -12.45 -11.58
N THR A 77 33.12 -11.76 -11.08
CA THR A 77 33.29 -11.45 -9.65
C THR A 77 32.83 -10.05 -9.27
N LYS A 78 32.71 -9.12 -10.24
CA LYS A 78 32.42 -7.70 -9.97
C LYS A 78 31.13 -7.41 -9.23
N ASN A 79 30.14 -8.29 -9.34
CA ASN A 79 28.83 -8.13 -8.70
C ASN A 79 28.69 -8.97 -7.41
N ILE A 80 29.76 -9.66 -6.98
CA ILE A 80 29.73 -10.41 -5.73
C ILE A 80 29.70 -9.40 -4.59
N PRO A 81 28.71 -9.47 -3.68
CA PRO A 81 28.64 -8.58 -2.54
C PRO A 81 29.89 -8.68 -1.68
N PHE A 82 30.36 -7.56 -1.15
CA PHE A 82 31.64 -7.47 -0.46
C PHE A 82 31.49 -6.67 0.83
N ILE A 83 31.77 -7.30 1.97
CA ILE A 83 31.81 -6.67 3.29
C ILE A 83 33.26 -6.54 3.75
N PHE A 84 33.66 -5.35 4.17
CA PHE A 84 34.97 -5.15 4.80
C PHE A 84 34.94 -5.42 6.29
N LEU A 85 35.98 -6.05 6.83
CA LEU A 85 36.30 -6.02 8.25
C LEU A 85 37.35 -4.93 8.49
N THR A 86 37.15 -4.09 9.51
CA THR A 86 38.11 -3.02 9.80
C THR A 86 38.16 -2.67 11.28
N ALA A 87 39.36 -2.38 11.78
CA ALA A 87 39.57 -1.81 13.11
C ALA A 87 39.51 -0.27 13.12
N LYS A 88 39.44 0.39 11.95
CA LYS A 88 39.54 1.85 11.81
C LYS A 88 38.38 2.43 11.00
N LYS A 89 37.76 3.49 11.53
CA LYS A 89 36.64 4.19 10.88
C LYS A 89 37.05 4.93 9.61
N GLU A 90 38.27 5.46 9.57
CA GLU A 90 38.74 6.28 8.45
C GLU A 90 38.80 5.47 7.14
N MET A 91 39.17 4.19 7.24
CA MET A 91 39.30 3.27 6.10
C MET A 91 37.95 2.86 5.49
N MET A 92 36.83 3.08 6.18
CA MET A 92 35.49 2.74 5.68
C MET A 92 35.18 3.51 4.40
N ILE A 93 35.59 4.78 4.32
CA ILE A 93 35.35 5.63 3.15
C ILE A 93 36.15 5.11 1.95
N GLU A 94 37.39 4.69 2.16
CA GLU A 94 38.26 4.16 1.09
C GLU A 94 37.79 2.80 0.60
N GLY A 95 37.40 1.90 1.51
CA GLY A 95 36.82 0.60 1.16
C GLY A 95 35.54 0.72 0.33
N ILE A 96 34.59 1.56 0.76
CA ILE A 96 33.36 1.79 -0.02
C ILE A 96 33.68 2.40 -1.40
N LYS A 97 34.65 3.32 -1.49
CA LYS A 97 35.10 3.89 -2.79
C LYS A 97 35.73 2.84 -3.71
N ALA A 98 36.40 1.83 -3.15
CA ALA A 98 36.97 0.72 -3.92
C ALA A 98 35.92 -0.30 -4.37
N GLY A 99 34.67 -0.16 -3.92
CA GLY A 99 33.52 -0.94 -4.36
C GLY A 99 32.94 -1.85 -3.28
N GLY A 100 33.30 -1.72 -2.02
CA GLY A 100 32.63 -2.46 -0.92
C GLY A 100 31.17 -2.08 -0.76
N ASP A 101 30.35 -3.04 -0.36
CA ASP A 101 28.90 -2.88 -0.18
C ASP A 101 28.51 -2.57 1.27
N ASP A 102 29.33 -3.00 2.24
CA ASP A 102 29.18 -2.68 3.66
C ASP A 102 30.51 -2.91 4.41
N PHE A 103 30.51 -2.65 5.71
CA PHE A 103 31.63 -2.94 6.60
C PHE A 103 31.13 -3.42 7.98
N ILE A 104 32.01 -4.14 8.68
CA ILE A 104 31.87 -4.59 10.05
C ILE A 104 33.11 -4.11 10.83
N MET A 105 32.86 -3.47 11.98
CA MET A 105 33.92 -2.91 12.81
C MET A 105 34.47 -3.97 13.76
N LYS A 106 35.79 -4.11 13.85
CA LYS A 106 36.45 -4.93 14.87
C LYS A 106 36.58 -4.13 16.18
N PRO A 107 36.25 -4.69 17.36
CA PRO A 107 35.65 -6.01 17.59
C PRO A 107 34.14 -6.03 17.28
N PHE A 108 33.64 -7.14 16.76
CA PHE A 108 32.23 -7.35 16.41
C PHE A 108 31.59 -8.50 17.19
N THR A 109 30.26 -8.46 17.32
CA THR A 109 29.44 -9.54 17.87
C THR A 109 28.87 -10.45 16.76
N PHE A 110 28.41 -11.64 17.14
CA PHE A 110 27.82 -12.60 16.20
C PHE A 110 26.55 -12.07 15.53
N ASP A 111 25.69 -11.41 16.30
CA ASP A 111 24.44 -10.84 15.80
C ASP A 111 24.69 -9.71 14.78
N GLU A 112 25.72 -8.89 15.01
CA GLU A 112 26.10 -7.83 14.06
C GLU A 112 26.54 -8.39 12.70
N VAL A 113 27.29 -9.49 12.68
CA VAL A 113 27.71 -10.16 11.44
C VAL A 113 26.49 -10.72 10.70
N LEU A 114 25.61 -11.44 11.39
CA LEU A 114 24.43 -12.05 10.77
C LEU A 114 23.46 -11.00 10.21
N VAL A 115 23.16 -9.95 10.98
CA VAL A 115 22.27 -8.86 10.54
C VAL A 115 22.82 -8.16 9.29
N LYS A 116 24.13 -7.96 9.20
CA LYS A 116 24.79 -7.36 8.03
C LYS A 116 24.68 -8.24 6.79
N ILE A 117 24.90 -9.53 6.94
CA ILE A 117 24.78 -10.52 5.86
C ILE A 117 23.33 -10.61 5.36
N GLU A 118 22.37 -10.70 6.28
CA GLU A 118 20.93 -10.72 5.94
C GLU A 118 20.49 -9.44 5.24
N ALA A 119 20.97 -8.27 5.71
CA ALA A 119 20.66 -6.99 5.08
C ALA A 119 21.20 -6.91 3.64
N ILE A 120 22.41 -7.42 3.39
CA ILE A 120 22.99 -7.51 2.04
C ILE A 120 22.17 -8.45 1.16
N PHE A 121 21.86 -9.67 1.61
CA PHE A 121 21.06 -10.60 0.82
C PHE A 121 19.65 -10.08 0.54
N ARG A 122 19.04 -9.37 1.49
CA ARG A 122 17.77 -8.66 1.29
C ARG A 122 17.90 -7.56 0.23
N ARG A 123 18.96 -6.74 0.26
CA ARG A 123 19.22 -5.73 -0.78
C ARG A 123 19.37 -6.36 -2.17
N ILE A 124 20.13 -7.44 -2.29
CA ILE A 124 20.34 -8.15 -3.57
C ILE A 124 19.03 -8.76 -4.07
N LYS A 125 18.23 -9.36 -3.18
CA LYS A 125 16.92 -9.87 -3.51
C LYS A 125 16.02 -8.75 -4.03
N ASN A 126 15.98 -7.62 -3.32
CA ASN A 126 15.21 -6.44 -3.71
C ASN A 126 15.73 -5.81 -5.02
N THR A 127 17.04 -5.77 -5.28
CA THR A 127 17.61 -5.25 -6.52
C THR A 127 17.36 -6.19 -7.70
N LYS A 128 17.45 -7.51 -7.51
CA LYS A 128 17.04 -8.51 -8.52
C LYS A 128 15.53 -8.44 -8.81
N GLU A 129 14.73 -8.10 -7.79
CA GLU A 129 13.31 -7.81 -7.93
C GLU A 129 13.05 -6.43 -8.59
N GLN A 130 13.91 -5.43 -8.41
CA GLN A 130 13.80 -4.07 -9.02
C GLN A 130 14.30 -3.99 -10.47
N VAL A 131 15.28 -4.79 -10.89
CA VAL A 131 15.75 -4.88 -12.30
C VAL A 131 14.68 -5.52 -13.21
N SER A 132 13.58 -6.03 -12.64
CA SER A 132 12.46 -6.60 -13.38
C SER A 132 11.62 -5.60 -14.20
N GLN A 133 11.90 -4.28 -14.18
CA GLN A 133 11.06 -3.28 -14.84
C GLN A 133 11.85 -2.11 -15.46
N ILE A 134 12.39 -2.25 -16.68
CA ILE A 134 12.60 -1.05 -17.53
C ILE A 134 11.29 -0.82 -18.29
N LYS A 135 10.39 -0.07 -17.65
CA LYS A 135 9.11 0.40 -18.21
C LYS A 135 9.15 1.92 -18.36
N GLY A 136 8.69 2.43 -19.50
CA GLY A 136 8.65 3.87 -19.74
C GLY A 136 7.62 4.27 -20.80
N LYS A 137 7.41 5.57 -20.98
CA LYS A 137 6.54 6.11 -22.04
C LYS A 137 7.34 6.36 -23.31
N LEU A 138 6.68 6.22 -24.46
CA LEU A 138 7.16 6.72 -25.73
C LEU A 138 6.91 8.23 -25.81
N ASN A 139 7.96 8.99 -26.11
CA ASN A 139 7.92 10.45 -26.26
C ASN A 139 8.12 10.82 -27.74
N GLU A 140 8.09 12.09 -28.10
CA GLU A 140 8.24 12.54 -29.51
C GLU A 140 9.52 12.03 -30.22
N ASN A 141 10.59 11.71 -29.46
CA ASN A 141 11.84 11.14 -29.98
C ASN A 141 11.79 9.62 -30.24
N GLY A 142 10.61 8.99 -30.06
CA GLY A 142 10.26 7.67 -30.58
C GLY A 142 11.02 6.46 -30.03
N LEU A 143 10.69 5.31 -30.61
CA LEU A 143 11.26 3.98 -30.36
C LEU A 143 12.79 3.94 -30.50
N ASP A 144 13.37 4.77 -31.37
CA ASP A 144 14.80 4.75 -31.67
C ASP A 144 15.68 5.14 -30.46
N LYS A 145 15.21 6.06 -29.60
CA LYS A 145 15.93 6.39 -28.37
C LYS A 145 15.97 5.20 -27.40
N ILE A 146 14.92 4.40 -27.36
CA ILE A 146 14.85 3.21 -26.49
C ILE A 146 15.78 2.13 -27.03
N ILE A 147 15.80 1.93 -28.36
CA ILE A 147 16.74 1.01 -29.01
C ILE A 147 18.19 1.46 -28.72
N GLN A 148 18.48 2.75 -28.80
CA GLN A 148 19.80 3.28 -28.45
C GLN A 148 20.17 2.98 -26.99
N ILE A 149 19.25 3.16 -26.03
CA ILE A 149 19.49 2.81 -24.63
C ILE A 149 19.73 1.31 -24.46
N CYS A 150 18.97 0.47 -25.17
CA CYS A 150 19.17 -0.98 -25.16
C CYS A 150 20.55 -1.37 -25.71
N HIS A 151 21.02 -0.67 -26.73
CA HIS A 151 22.35 -0.83 -27.32
C HIS A 151 23.45 -0.40 -26.34
N GLU A 152 23.37 0.82 -25.78
CA GLU A 152 24.33 1.33 -24.79
C GLU A 152 24.45 0.44 -23.55
N LYS A 153 23.34 -0.20 -23.14
CA LYS A 153 23.29 -1.10 -21.99
C LYS A 153 23.46 -2.58 -22.35
N SER A 154 23.73 -2.90 -23.61
CA SER A 154 23.92 -4.27 -24.12
C SER A 154 22.79 -5.24 -23.71
N ILE A 155 21.53 -4.82 -23.82
CA ILE A 155 20.37 -5.60 -23.35
C ILE A 155 19.99 -6.67 -24.38
N SER A 156 20.11 -7.96 -24.03
CA SER A 156 19.46 -9.06 -24.76
C SER A 156 18.09 -9.37 -24.16
N GLY A 157 17.01 -9.43 -24.95
CA GLY A 157 15.65 -9.64 -24.46
C GLY A 157 14.54 -9.28 -25.45
N ASP A 158 13.31 -9.16 -24.98
CA ASP A 158 12.18 -8.66 -25.77
C ASP A 158 11.82 -7.24 -25.32
N LEU A 159 11.78 -6.29 -26.25
CA LEU A 159 11.18 -4.97 -26.10
C LEU A 159 9.73 -5.02 -26.60
N LEU A 160 8.78 -4.88 -25.69
CA LEU A 160 7.35 -4.83 -25.95
C LEU A 160 6.88 -3.37 -25.99
N LEU A 161 6.01 -3.04 -26.94
CA LEU A 161 5.41 -1.72 -27.12
C LEU A 161 3.90 -1.87 -27.05
N GLN A 162 3.21 -0.96 -26.37
CA GLN A 162 1.75 -0.96 -26.26
C GLN A 162 1.18 0.44 -26.49
N LYS A 163 0.15 0.53 -27.33
CA LYS A 163 -0.60 1.77 -27.59
C LYS A 163 -2.05 1.44 -27.90
N ALA A 164 -2.99 2.05 -27.17
CA ALA A 164 -4.44 1.95 -27.42
C ALA A 164 -4.95 0.50 -27.62
N GLY A 165 -4.41 -0.45 -26.85
CA GLY A 165 -4.76 -1.88 -26.94
C GLY A 165 -3.99 -2.68 -28.00
N GLU A 166 -3.17 -2.04 -28.82
CA GLU A 166 -2.29 -2.71 -29.78
C GLU A 166 -0.92 -3.02 -29.17
N ILE A 167 -0.28 -4.09 -29.65
CA ILE A 167 1.00 -4.61 -29.12
C ILE A 167 2.01 -4.83 -30.25
N GLY A 168 3.20 -4.26 -30.08
CA GLY A 168 4.39 -4.57 -30.87
C GLY A 168 5.43 -5.32 -30.04
N GLU A 169 6.19 -6.20 -30.68
CA GLU A 169 7.27 -6.97 -30.06
C GLU A 169 8.54 -6.82 -30.89
N ILE A 170 9.66 -6.55 -30.23
CA ILE A 170 10.99 -6.43 -30.83
C ILE A 170 11.95 -7.29 -30.02
N LYS A 171 12.66 -8.23 -30.65
CA LYS A 171 13.69 -9.01 -29.98
C LYS A 171 15.04 -8.34 -30.14
N LEU A 172 15.78 -8.32 -29.04
CA LEU A 172 17.07 -7.71 -28.89
C LEU A 172 18.09 -8.78 -28.51
N ASP A 173 19.28 -8.74 -29.11
CA ASP A 173 20.46 -9.44 -28.60
C ASP A 173 21.59 -8.44 -28.44
N ARG A 174 22.05 -8.24 -27.20
CA ARG A 174 23.06 -7.25 -26.80
C ARG A 174 22.72 -5.85 -27.31
N GLY A 175 21.42 -5.55 -27.40
CA GLY A 175 20.86 -4.30 -27.87
C GLY A 175 20.69 -4.17 -29.39
N GLU A 176 21.10 -5.17 -30.19
CA GLU A 176 20.78 -5.23 -31.61
C GLU A 176 19.42 -5.89 -31.87
N ILE A 177 18.66 -5.35 -32.81
CA ILE A 177 17.35 -5.89 -33.18
C ILE A 177 17.54 -7.15 -34.01
N THR A 178 17.04 -8.28 -33.50
CA THR A 178 17.12 -9.58 -34.19
C THR A 178 15.82 -9.95 -34.91
N SER A 179 14.68 -9.44 -34.44
CA SER A 179 13.39 -9.56 -35.12
C SER A 179 12.37 -8.56 -34.58
N ALA A 180 11.32 -8.28 -35.35
CA ALA A 180 10.19 -7.48 -34.90
C ALA A 180 8.86 -8.06 -35.37
N LYS A 181 7.78 -7.81 -34.63
CA LYS A 181 6.45 -8.28 -34.96
C LYS A 181 5.40 -7.27 -34.52
N TYR A 182 4.43 -7.03 -35.39
CA TYR A 182 3.23 -6.24 -35.09
C TYR A 182 2.07 -6.77 -35.93
N ASN A 183 1.01 -7.26 -35.29
CA ASN A 183 -0.10 -7.96 -35.95
C ASN A 183 0.41 -9.06 -36.92
N ASN A 184 0.12 -8.91 -38.22
CA ASN A 184 0.55 -9.83 -39.28
C ASN A 184 1.87 -9.39 -39.96
N LEU A 185 2.46 -8.28 -39.54
CA LEU A 185 3.72 -7.75 -40.07
C LEU A 185 4.92 -8.31 -39.29
N LYS A 186 6.05 -8.47 -39.99
CA LYS A 186 7.32 -8.94 -39.43
C LYS A 186 8.47 -8.03 -39.85
N ASP A 187 9.47 -7.96 -38.99
CA ASP A 187 10.79 -7.34 -39.16
C ASP A 187 10.68 -5.91 -39.68
N ASP A 188 11.31 -5.55 -40.79
CA ASP A 188 11.36 -4.17 -41.30
C ASP A 188 9.97 -3.53 -41.41
N LYS A 189 8.99 -4.27 -41.93
CA LYS A 189 7.60 -3.77 -42.08
C LYS A 189 6.92 -3.53 -40.72
N ALA A 190 7.25 -4.34 -39.71
CA ALA A 190 6.76 -4.12 -38.36
C ALA A 190 7.47 -2.94 -37.69
N LEU A 191 8.79 -2.82 -37.86
CA LEU A 191 9.59 -1.71 -37.34
C LEU A 191 9.16 -0.37 -37.90
N ASP A 192 8.86 -0.29 -39.21
CA ASP A 192 8.38 0.94 -39.84
C ASP A 192 7.10 1.47 -39.20
N VAL A 193 6.18 0.58 -38.82
CA VAL A 193 4.94 0.94 -38.12
C VAL A 193 5.21 1.31 -36.67
N LEU A 194 6.00 0.50 -35.96
CA LEU A 194 6.30 0.73 -34.53
C LEU A 194 7.12 2.01 -34.30
N ARG A 195 7.99 2.40 -35.24
CA ARG A 195 8.72 3.68 -35.20
C ARG A 195 7.81 4.89 -35.35
N GLN A 196 6.66 4.75 -36.00
CA GLN A 196 5.69 5.85 -36.12
C GLN A 196 4.90 6.10 -34.83
N TRP A 197 5.01 5.22 -33.83
CA TRP A 197 4.34 5.40 -32.54
C TRP A 197 5.03 6.49 -31.72
N LYS A 198 4.43 7.69 -31.73
CA LYS A 198 4.89 8.85 -30.96
C LYS A 198 4.43 8.87 -29.50
N ASN A 199 3.58 7.92 -29.11
CA ASN A 199 3.02 7.76 -27.77
C ASN A 199 2.70 6.28 -27.52
N GLY A 200 2.62 5.89 -26.25
CA GLY A 200 2.47 4.49 -25.83
C GLY A 200 3.45 4.15 -24.71
N ILE A 201 3.47 2.89 -24.31
CA ILE A 201 4.33 2.38 -23.24
C ILE A 201 5.27 1.35 -23.83
N PHE A 202 6.50 1.31 -23.32
CA PHE A 202 7.44 0.25 -23.64
C PHE A 202 7.87 -0.51 -22.40
N VAL A 203 8.20 -1.78 -22.57
CA VAL A 203 8.74 -2.67 -21.54
C VAL A 203 9.88 -3.47 -22.15
N ILE A 204 11.04 -3.53 -21.50
CA ILE A 204 12.15 -4.38 -21.91
C ILE A 204 12.23 -5.60 -20.99
N ARG A 205 12.28 -6.80 -21.59
CA ARG A 205 12.30 -8.11 -20.95
C ARG A 205 13.60 -8.85 -21.26
N PRO A 206 14.65 -8.78 -20.42
CA PRO A 206 15.90 -9.47 -20.67
C PRO A 206 15.75 -11.01 -20.82
N VAL A 207 16.66 -11.65 -21.57
CA VAL A 207 16.69 -13.12 -21.77
C VAL A 207 16.82 -13.83 -20.42
N GLY A 208 16.02 -14.90 -20.22
CA GLY A 208 16.01 -15.71 -19.00
C GLY A 208 14.91 -15.36 -17.99
N MET A 209 14.13 -14.29 -18.23
CA MET A 209 13.00 -13.90 -17.39
C MET A 209 11.65 -14.34 -17.99
N LYS A 210 10.78 -14.95 -17.17
CA LYS A 210 9.40 -15.32 -17.57
C LYS A 210 8.50 -14.08 -17.59
N LEU A 211 7.77 -13.89 -18.67
CA LEU A 211 6.63 -12.96 -18.74
C LEU A 211 5.58 -13.39 -17.73
N ARG A 212 5.16 -12.49 -16.85
CA ARG A 212 3.89 -12.67 -16.14
C ARG A 212 2.75 -12.15 -17.03
N PRO A 213 1.60 -12.85 -17.12
CA PRO A 213 0.48 -12.48 -18.01
C PRO A 213 -0.12 -11.08 -17.75
N GLU A 214 0.19 -10.52 -16.59
CA GLU A 214 -0.30 -9.29 -15.98
C GLU A 214 0.32 -7.96 -16.47
N PHE A 215 1.36 -7.99 -17.32
CA PHE A 215 2.07 -6.75 -17.72
C PHE A 215 1.35 -5.88 -18.78
N LEU A 216 0.20 -6.32 -19.32
CA LEU A 216 -0.61 -5.54 -20.27
C LEU A 216 -1.60 -4.56 -19.60
N LEU A 217 -1.65 -4.50 -18.27
CA LEU A 217 -2.61 -3.68 -17.52
C LEU A 217 -1.99 -3.04 -16.27
N SER A 218 -1.32 -1.89 -16.44
CA SER A 218 -1.29 -0.84 -15.41
C SER A 218 -0.59 0.41 -15.94
N ARG A 219 -1.20 1.57 -15.68
CA ARG A 219 -0.97 2.90 -16.27
C ARG A 219 -1.48 3.05 -17.70
N THR A 220 -2.66 3.64 -17.87
CA THR A 220 -2.85 4.63 -18.93
C THR A 220 -2.49 6.00 -18.34
N ASP A 221 -2.09 6.94 -19.18
CA ASP A 221 -1.87 8.35 -18.79
C ASP A 221 -3.15 9.05 -18.30
N GLU A 222 -4.28 8.34 -18.28
CA GLU A 222 -5.61 8.84 -17.93
C GLU A 222 -5.82 8.95 -16.42
N ASP A 223 -5.19 8.11 -15.58
CA ASP A 223 -5.47 8.10 -14.13
C ASP A 223 -5.00 9.39 -13.41
N ALA A 224 -3.97 10.07 -13.94
CA ALA A 224 -3.49 11.37 -13.44
C ALA A 224 -4.29 12.58 -13.99
N LEU A 225 -5.19 12.35 -14.95
CA LEU A 225 -6.03 13.36 -15.62
C LEU A 225 -7.53 13.19 -15.28
N ILE A 226 -7.88 12.37 -14.29
CA ILE A 226 -9.27 12.15 -13.91
C ILE A 226 -9.86 13.46 -13.37
N ASP A 227 -10.89 13.96 -14.07
CA ASP A 227 -11.72 15.06 -13.58
C ASP A 227 -12.58 14.57 -12.40
N MET A 228 -12.06 14.77 -11.20
CA MET A 228 -12.73 14.41 -9.95
C MET A 228 -13.92 15.34 -9.63
N ASP A 229 -14.15 16.43 -10.37
CA ASP A 229 -15.36 17.26 -10.27
C ASP A 229 -16.51 16.71 -11.12
N GLY A 230 -16.20 15.82 -12.06
CA GLY A 230 -17.15 15.06 -12.88
C GLY A 230 -17.51 13.69 -12.32
N PRO A 231 -18.52 13.02 -12.92
CA PRO A 231 -18.67 11.58 -12.78
C PRO A 231 -17.54 10.85 -13.51
N VAL A 232 -16.97 9.82 -12.89
CA VAL A 232 -15.86 9.04 -13.45
C VAL A 232 -16.37 7.64 -13.79
N GLU A 233 -16.32 7.24 -15.06
CA GLU A 233 -16.79 5.91 -15.49
C GLU A 233 -15.76 4.84 -15.12
N LEU A 234 -16.17 3.87 -14.31
CA LEU A 234 -15.33 2.77 -13.82
C LEU A 234 -15.43 1.53 -14.72
N ALA A 235 -16.62 1.31 -15.26
CA ALA A 235 -16.95 0.26 -16.20
C ALA A 235 -18.18 0.70 -16.99
N LYS A 236 -18.54 -0.05 -18.04
CA LYS A 236 -19.69 0.27 -18.88
C LYS A 236 -20.93 0.57 -18.04
N ASP A 237 -21.49 1.76 -18.23
CA ASP A 237 -22.69 2.22 -17.55
C ASP A 237 -22.57 2.20 -16.01
N THR A 238 -21.36 2.43 -15.48
CA THR A 238 -21.05 2.39 -14.04
C THR A 238 -20.07 3.50 -13.68
N TRP A 239 -20.44 4.36 -12.75
CA TRP A 239 -19.68 5.57 -12.42
C TRP A 239 -19.41 5.69 -10.93
N TRP A 240 -18.23 6.19 -10.59
CA TRP A 240 -18.01 6.88 -9.33
C TRP A 240 -18.59 8.30 -9.42
N VAL A 241 -19.40 8.66 -8.44
CA VAL A 241 -20.07 9.96 -8.32
C VAL A 241 -19.84 10.59 -6.94
N GLY A 242 -18.87 10.10 -6.18
CA GLY A 242 -18.48 10.64 -4.87
C GLY A 242 -17.81 12.00 -4.95
N TYR A 243 -17.28 12.46 -3.82
CA TYR A 243 -16.58 13.73 -3.70
C TYR A 243 -15.25 13.54 -2.97
N ARG A 244 -14.27 14.40 -3.29
CA ARG A 244 -12.99 14.46 -2.58
C ARG A 244 -12.82 15.82 -1.93
N ASN A 245 -12.77 15.84 -0.60
CA ASN A 245 -12.67 17.06 0.18
C ASN A 245 -11.27 17.18 0.81
N LYS A 246 -10.59 18.30 0.58
CA LYS A 246 -9.23 18.56 1.09
C LYS A 246 -9.13 18.60 2.62
N ASN A 247 -10.25 18.83 3.29
CA ASN A 247 -10.29 19.08 4.73
C ASN A 247 -10.59 17.83 5.56
N THR A 248 -10.97 16.71 4.93
CA THR A 248 -11.23 15.43 5.60
C THR A 248 -10.23 14.38 5.12
N MET A 249 -9.81 13.48 6.00
CA MET A 249 -9.02 12.31 5.60
C MET A 249 -9.91 11.13 5.21
N LEU A 250 -11.15 11.10 5.71
CA LEU A 250 -12.12 10.06 5.40
C LEU A 250 -12.95 10.45 4.18
N GLN A 251 -12.47 10.03 3.01
CA GLN A 251 -13.12 10.32 1.73
C GLN A 251 -14.29 9.37 1.50
N LEU A 252 -15.43 9.89 1.02
CA LEU A 252 -16.63 9.11 0.72
C LEU A 252 -16.75 8.78 -0.78
N ASN A 253 -17.06 7.53 -1.08
CA ASN A 253 -17.36 7.02 -2.40
C ASN A 253 -18.85 6.74 -2.52
N VAL A 254 -19.42 7.22 -3.62
CA VAL A 254 -20.80 6.91 -4.01
C VAL A 254 -20.74 6.40 -5.44
N TYR A 255 -21.46 5.32 -5.74
CA TYR A 255 -21.44 4.70 -7.07
C TYR A 255 -22.82 4.69 -7.72
N LEU A 256 -22.88 5.04 -9.01
CA LEU A 256 -24.09 4.97 -9.81
C LEU A 256 -23.95 3.88 -10.88
N ARG A 257 -24.88 2.95 -10.91
CA ARG A 257 -24.96 1.87 -11.89
C ARG A 257 -26.25 1.97 -12.70
N ARG A 258 -26.16 1.97 -14.03
CA ARG A 258 -27.32 2.03 -14.92
C ARG A 258 -27.53 0.75 -15.72
N PHE A 259 -28.46 -0.09 -15.28
CA PHE A 259 -28.83 -1.29 -16.02
C PHE A 259 -29.74 -0.92 -17.19
N ARG A 260 -29.37 -1.31 -18.41
CA ARG A 260 -30.19 -1.07 -19.61
C ARG A 260 -30.27 -2.33 -20.46
N ASP A 261 -31.49 -2.75 -20.77
CA ASP A 261 -31.73 -3.79 -21.78
C ASP A 261 -33.14 -3.62 -22.36
N LYS A 262 -33.30 -3.86 -23.66
CA LYS A 262 -34.60 -3.88 -24.37
C LYS A 262 -35.52 -2.68 -24.03
N GLY A 263 -34.96 -1.47 -23.99
CA GLY A 263 -35.70 -0.23 -23.70
C GLY A 263 -36.07 -0.02 -22.22
N ARG A 264 -35.73 -0.96 -21.32
CA ARG A 264 -35.86 -0.80 -19.87
C ARG A 264 -34.58 -0.20 -19.30
N VAL A 265 -34.74 0.68 -18.32
CA VAL A 265 -33.63 1.32 -17.61
C VAL A 265 -33.92 1.23 -16.11
N ILE A 266 -32.92 0.80 -15.33
CA ILE A 266 -32.94 0.83 -13.87
C ILE A 266 -31.66 1.53 -13.42
N ASN A 267 -31.80 2.63 -12.69
CA ASN A 267 -30.69 3.35 -12.09
C ASN A 267 -30.56 2.95 -10.62
N PHE A 268 -29.38 2.48 -10.25
CA PHE A 268 -29.05 1.98 -8.93
C PHE A 268 -27.94 2.83 -8.31
N LEU A 269 -28.22 3.43 -7.15
CA LEU A 269 -27.22 4.18 -6.38
C LEU A 269 -26.73 3.33 -5.21
N VAL A 270 -25.43 3.05 -5.19
CA VAL A 270 -24.80 2.31 -4.09
C VAL A 270 -24.33 3.33 -3.05
N ASP A 271 -24.83 3.16 -1.83
CA ASP A 271 -24.45 3.89 -0.60
C ASP A 271 -24.43 5.41 -0.82
N PRO A 272 -25.61 6.08 -0.74
CA PRO A 272 -25.82 7.47 -1.16
C PRO A 272 -24.95 8.55 -0.49
N GLY A 273 -24.27 8.21 0.60
CA GLY A 273 -23.29 9.08 1.24
C GLY A 273 -23.89 10.06 2.25
N SER A 274 -23.06 11.02 2.67
CA SER A 274 -23.41 12.06 3.63
C SER A 274 -24.17 13.24 2.99
N PRO A 275 -25.12 13.87 3.71
CA PRO A 275 -25.82 15.08 3.27
C PRO A 275 -24.90 16.26 2.97
N ILE A 276 -23.71 16.29 3.60
CA ILE A 276 -22.71 17.34 3.39
C ILE A 276 -22.24 17.33 1.93
N ASP A 277 -22.00 16.15 1.37
CA ASP A 277 -21.48 15.98 0.01
C ASP A 277 -22.59 15.80 -1.02
N PHE A 278 -23.81 15.48 -0.58
CA PHE A 278 -24.93 15.15 -1.45
C PHE A 278 -25.26 16.20 -2.52
N PRO A 279 -25.15 17.53 -2.29
CA PRO A 279 -25.33 18.51 -3.36
C PRO A 279 -24.36 18.34 -4.53
N ILE A 280 -23.10 17.93 -4.27
CA ILE A 280 -22.09 17.67 -5.30
C ILE A 280 -22.41 16.35 -6.00
N VAL A 281 -22.67 15.30 -5.22
CA VAL A 281 -23.04 13.96 -5.71
C VAL A 281 -24.27 14.04 -6.62
N SER A 282 -25.31 14.75 -6.19
CA SER A 282 -26.56 14.97 -6.94
C SER A 282 -26.31 15.67 -8.28
N ARG A 283 -25.40 16.66 -8.35
CA ARG A 283 -25.00 17.30 -9.62
C ARG A 283 -24.31 16.32 -10.57
N LYS A 284 -23.45 15.45 -10.06
CA LYS A 284 -22.79 14.40 -10.87
C LYS A 284 -23.80 13.37 -11.38
N ILE A 285 -24.74 12.95 -10.53
CA ILE A 285 -25.85 12.06 -10.91
C ILE A 285 -26.71 12.70 -12.00
N ALA A 286 -27.04 13.99 -11.88
CA ALA A 286 -27.84 14.73 -12.85
C ALA A 286 -27.17 14.78 -14.25
N LYS A 287 -25.84 14.80 -14.34
CA LYS A 287 -25.12 14.71 -15.62
C LYS A 287 -25.34 13.36 -16.34
N ILE A 288 -25.65 12.28 -15.60
CA ILE A 288 -25.79 10.92 -16.16
C ILE A 288 -27.28 10.55 -16.38
N ILE A 289 -28.14 10.84 -15.40
CA ILE A 289 -29.55 10.42 -15.38
C ILE A 289 -30.53 11.60 -15.24
N SER A 290 -30.08 12.81 -15.56
CA SER A 290 -30.85 14.07 -15.53
C SER A 290 -31.23 14.58 -14.15
N ASN A 291 -31.68 13.73 -13.23
CA ASN A 291 -31.99 14.09 -11.85
C ASN A 291 -32.01 12.86 -10.92
N ILE A 292 -31.99 13.10 -9.61
CA ILE A 292 -32.06 12.05 -8.58
C ILE A 292 -33.44 11.36 -8.49
N ALA A 293 -34.51 11.98 -9.00
CA ALA A 293 -35.83 11.35 -9.04
C ALA A 293 -35.87 10.14 -10.01
N ASN A 294 -34.90 10.03 -10.91
CA ASN A 294 -34.73 8.88 -11.79
C ASN A 294 -33.99 7.71 -11.13
N ILE A 295 -33.57 7.80 -9.86
CA ILE A 295 -33.03 6.66 -9.11
C ILE A 295 -34.17 5.67 -8.82
N ASN A 296 -33.97 4.39 -9.18
CA ASN A 296 -34.98 3.35 -9.01
C ASN A 296 -34.65 2.40 -7.85
N LEU A 297 -33.36 2.14 -7.64
CA LEU A 297 -32.83 1.30 -6.58
C LEU A 297 -31.77 2.09 -5.82
N TYR A 298 -31.64 1.88 -4.51
CA TYR A 298 -30.47 2.32 -3.76
C TYR A 298 -30.14 1.32 -2.64
N SER A 299 -28.87 1.19 -2.28
CA SER A 299 -28.45 0.34 -1.16
C SER A 299 -28.13 1.16 0.07
N LEU A 300 -28.31 0.54 1.25
CA LEU A 300 -27.82 1.04 2.52
C LEU A 300 -27.08 -0.10 3.23
N ASN A 301 -25.75 -0.09 3.09
CA ASN A 301 -24.84 -1.14 3.55
C ASN A 301 -24.90 -1.40 5.06
N HIS A 302 -24.91 -0.34 5.85
CA HIS A 302 -25.04 -0.31 7.31
C HIS A 302 -25.75 0.98 7.73
N GLN A 303 -26.04 1.12 9.02
CA GLN A 303 -26.87 2.19 9.57
C GLN A 303 -26.19 3.56 9.72
N ASP A 304 -24.91 3.70 9.41
CA ASP A 304 -24.18 4.89 9.85
C ASP A 304 -24.60 6.15 9.08
N PRO A 305 -24.47 7.34 9.70
CA PRO A 305 -24.99 8.59 9.15
C PRO A 305 -24.41 8.96 7.78
N ASP A 306 -23.15 8.61 7.56
CA ASP A 306 -22.38 8.86 6.34
C ASP A 306 -22.80 7.96 5.17
N VAL A 307 -23.57 6.89 5.42
CA VAL A 307 -24.27 6.09 4.39
C VAL A 307 -25.72 6.51 4.25
N CYS A 308 -26.43 6.59 5.37
CA CYS A 308 -27.89 6.52 5.37
C CYS A 308 -28.58 7.87 5.23
N MET A 309 -27.99 8.96 5.74
CA MET A 309 -28.74 10.21 5.84
C MET A 309 -29.16 10.77 4.47
N SER A 310 -28.38 10.55 3.42
CA SER A 310 -28.74 11.01 2.07
C SER A 310 -29.89 10.23 1.42
N ALA A 311 -30.30 9.09 2.00
CA ALA A 311 -31.48 8.36 1.53
C ALA A 311 -32.77 9.19 1.59
N VAL A 312 -32.85 10.14 2.53
CA VAL A 312 -34.00 11.05 2.67
C VAL A 312 -34.23 11.87 1.40
N PHE A 313 -33.15 12.34 0.74
CA PHE A 313 -33.27 13.09 -0.51
C PHE A 313 -33.80 12.22 -1.65
N ILE A 314 -33.38 10.95 -1.71
CA ILE A 314 -33.84 9.99 -2.72
C ILE A 314 -35.31 9.67 -2.48
N ARG A 315 -35.71 9.38 -1.23
CA ARG A 315 -37.11 9.13 -0.85
C ARG A 315 -38.01 10.30 -1.24
N ASN A 316 -37.59 11.53 -0.95
CA ASN A 316 -38.38 12.72 -1.24
C ASN A 316 -38.50 12.98 -2.75
N ALA A 317 -37.43 12.72 -3.51
CA ALA A 317 -37.44 12.89 -4.97
C ALA A 317 -38.20 11.77 -5.71
N ASN A 318 -38.07 10.53 -5.24
CA ASN A 318 -38.77 9.37 -5.77
C ASN A 318 -39.22 8.42 -4.63
N PRO A 319 -40.44 8.58 -4.11
CA PRO A 319 -40.98 7.72 -3.06
C PRO A 319 -41.17 6.25 -3.45
N LYS A 320 -41.03 5.92 -4.74
CA LYS A 320 -41.10 4.55 -5.27
C LYS A 320 -39.73 3.89 -5.43
N ALA A 321 -38.64 4.62 -5.19
CA ALA A 321 -37.30 4.05 -5.23
C ALA A 321 -37.15 2.97 -4.16
N ILE A 322 -36.64 1.80 -4.53
CA ILE A 322 -36.52 0.66 -3.63
C ILE A 322 -35.18 0.71 -2.89
N CYS A 323 -35.24 0.77 -1.56
CA CYS A 323 -34.11 0.59 -0.67
C CYS A 323 -33.76 -0.90 -0.56
N MET A 324 -32.51 -1.27 -0.79
CA MET A 324 -31.99 -2.63 -0.59
C MET A 324 -31.08 -2.65 0.63
N THR A 325 -31.44 -3.43 1.64
CA THR A 325 -30.66 -3.56 2.88
C THR A 325 -30.94 -4.90 3.57
N THR A 326 -30.26 -5.17 4.69
CA THR A 326 -30.53 -6.35 5.54
C THR A 326 -31.60 -6.07 6.58
N GLU A 327 -32.20 -7.12 7.13
CA GLU A 327 -33.17 -7.02 8.23
C GLU A 327 -32.55 -6.39 9.48
N GLU A 328 -31.29 -6.68 9.75
CA GLU A 328 -30.52 -6.14 10.87
C GLU A 328 -30.40 -4.61 10.77
N ASN A 329 -30.04 -4.10 9.59
CA ASN A 329 -29.94 -2.67 9.34
C ASN A 329 -31.30 -1.99 9.36
N TRP A 330 -32.32 -2.63 8.76
CA TRP A 330 -33.67 -2.08 8.62
C TRP A 330 -34.20 -1.52 9.95
N ARG A 331 -33.99 -2.24 11.05
CA ARG A 331 -34.41 -1.84 12.40
C ARG A 331 -33.94 -0.44 12.81
N LEU A 332 -32.74 -0.05 12.40
CA LEU A 332 -32.15 1.26 12.72
C LEU A 332 -32.45 2.29 11.63
N ILE A 333 -32.41 1.90 10.36
CA ILE A 333 -32.62 2.85 9.25
C ILE A 333 -34.09 3.26 9.09
N THR A 334 -35.04 2.59 9.74
CA THR A 334 -36.45 3.05 9.81
C THR A 334 -36.59 4.48 10.31
N HIS A 335 -35.64 4.95 11.12
CA HIS A 335 -35.60 6.32 11.64
C HIS A 335 -35.35 7.40 10.57
N TYR A 336 -34.89 7.03 9.37
CA TYR A 336 -34.78 7.94 8.22
C TYR A 336 -36.10 8.09 7.44
N GLU A 337 -37.20 7.60 8.03
CA GLU A 337 -38.56 7.62 7.47
C GLU A 337 -38.70 6.93 6.11
N ILE A 338 -37.81 6.01 5.73
CA ILE A 338 -37.96 5.30 4.46
C ILE A 338 -39.29 4.54 4.46
N ASN A 339 -40.07 4.62 3.36
CA ASN A 339 -41.35 3.94 3.27
C ASN A 339 -41.13 2.42 3.37
N PRO A 340 -41.71 1.72 4.37
CA PRO A 340 -41.50 0.28 4.54
C PRO A 340 -41.90 -0.56 3.32
N GLN A 341 -42.85 -0.09 2.51
CA GLN A 341 -43.27 -0.76 1.28
C GLN A 341 -42.26 -0.64 0.14
N SER A 342 -41.33 0.32 0.21
CA SER A 342 -40.26 0.52 -0.74
C SER A 342 -38.92 -0.03 -0.23
N VAL A 343 -38.96 -1.05 0.64
CA VAL A 343 -37.76 -1.69 1.20
C VAL A 343 -37.72 -3.15 0.79
N LYS A 344 -36.54 -3.58 0.37
CA LYS A 344 -36.25 -4.97 0.02
C LYS A 344 -35.18 -5.51 0.96
N ILE A 345 -35.61 -6.40 1.84
CA ILE A 345 -34.74 -7.16 2.76
C ILE A 345 -33.96 -8.22 1.97
N ILE A 346 -32.68 -7.98 1.71
CA ILE A 346 -31.87 -8.78 0.78
C ILE A 346 -31.53 -10.18 1.33
N ASN A 347 -31.44 -10.33 2.65
CA ASN A 347 -31.20 -11.63 3.29
C ASN A 347 -32.42 -12.57 3.25
N THR A 348 -33.55 -12.12 2.69
CA THR A 348 -34.69 -13.00 2.34
C THR A 348 -34.66 -13.47 0.88
N LEU A 349 -33.72 -12.96 0.07
CA LEU A 349 -33.59 -13.39 -1.33
C LEU A 349 -33.00 -14.79 -1.40
N LYS A 350 -33.57 -15.60 -2.29
CA LYS A 350 -33.01 -16.92 -2.60
C LYS A 350 -31.58 -16.75 -3.12
N ASP A 351 -30.66 -17.52 -2.56
CA ASP A 351 -29.23 -17.55 -2.92
C ASP A 351 -28.54 -16.17 -2.85
N TRP A 352 -29.11 -15.24 -2.05
CA TRP A 352 -28.66 -13.85 -1.94
C TRP A 352 -28.56 -13.14 -3.30
N GLN A 353 -29.45 -13.47 -4.24
CA GLN A 353 -29.39 -12.96 -5.60
C GLN A 353 -30.71 -12.37 -6.07
N VAL A 354 -30.62 -11.39 -6.96
CA VAL A 354 -31.77 -10.84 -7.67
C VAL A 354 -31.46 -10.70 -9.15
N LYS A 355 -32.44 -11.08 -9.97
CA LYS A 355 -32.46 -10.78 -11.40
C LYS A 355 -33.39 -9.60 -11.64
N LEU A 356 -32.84 -8.51 -12.18
CA LEU A 356 -33.58 -7.29 -12.46
C LEU A 356 -34.48 -7.46 -13.69
N ALA A 357 -35.46 -6.57 -13.85
CA ALA A 357 -36.35 -6.56 -15.02
C ALA A 357 -35.63 -6.29 -16.35
N THR A 358 -34.41 -5.77 -16.29
CA THR A 358 -33.44 -5.59 -17.39
C THR A 358 -32.62 -6.85 -17.66
N GLY A 359 -32.86 -7.97 -16.96
CA GLY A 359 -32.13 -9.23 -17.12
C GLY A 359 -30.79 -9.32 -16.38
N HIS A 360 -30.24 -8.18 -15.95
CA HIS A 360 -29.00 -8.06 -15.19
C HIS A 360 -29.12 -8.68 -13.79
N ARG A 361 -28.00 -9.07 -13.18
CA ARG A 361 -27.98 -9.83 -11.93
C ARG A 361 -27.09 -9.17 -10.89
N LEU A 362 -27.60 -9.10 -9.67
CA LEU A 362 -26.85 -8.71 -8.48
C LEU A 362 -26.78 -9.89 -7.52
N LYS A 363 -25.59 -10.11 -6.94
CA LYS A 363 -25.38 -11.02 -5.82
C LYS A 363 -24.97 -10.21 -4.61
N PHE A 364 -25.60 -10.51 -3.48
CA PHE A 364 -25.28 -9.91 -2.19
C PHE A 364 -24.46 -10.92 -1.41
N LEU A 365 -23.45 -10.44 -0.66
CA LEU A 365 -22.62 -11.29 0.18
C LEU A 365 -22.68 -10.73 1.60
N PRO A 366 -23.12 -11.49 2.60
CA PRO A 366 -23.09 -11.01 3.97
C PRO A 366 -21.63 -10.79 4.42
N SER A 367 -21.38 -9.66 5.08
CA SER A 367 -20.10 -9.32 5.69
C SER A 367 -20.32 -8.81 7.11
N PRO A 368 -20.99 -9.61 7.97
CA PRO A 368 -21.37 -9.19 9.30
C PRO A 368 -20.12 -8.82 10.10
N PHE A 369 -20.24 -7.76 10.88
CA PHE A 369 -19.16 -7.21 11.68
C PHE A 369 -18.01 -6.62 10.85
N CYS A 370 -18.29 -6.16 9.62
CA CYS A 370 -17.36 -5.37 8.80
C CYS A 370 -17.91 -3.97 8.48
N HIS A 371 -18.04 -3.05 9.44
CA HIS A 371 -17.91 -3.24 10.90
C HIS A 371 -19.25 -3.53 11.59
N ALA A 372 -20.37 -3.20 10.95
CA ALA A 372 -21.70 -3.36 11.54
C ALA A 372 -22.22 -4.81 11.39
N LYS A 373 -23.07 -5.23 12.33
CA LYS A 373 -23.66 -6.58 12.32
C LYS A 373 -24.41 -6.88 11.01
N GLY A 374 -25.11 -5.90 10.45
CA GLY A 374 -25.92 -6.04 9.25
C GLY A 374 -25.19 -5.72 7.94
N SER A 375 -23.87 -5.46 7.98
CA SER A 375 -23.06 -5.13 6.80
C SER A 375 -23.09 -6.24 5.74
N PHE A 376 -23.04 -5.83 4.47
CA PHE A 376 -23.05 -6.73 3.32
C PHE A 376 -22.27 -6.13 2.15
N MET A 377 -21.92 -6.93 1.16
CA MET A 377 -21.30 -6.49 -0.08
C MET A 377 -22.25 -6.73 -1.25
N ILE A 378 -22.08 -5.96 -2.32
CA ILE A 378 -22.91 -6.05 -3.54
C ILE A 378 -22.00 -6.37 -4.72
N TYR A 379 -22.22 -7.49 -5.38
CA TYR A 379 -21.49 -7.92 -6.55
C TYR A 379 -22.35 -7.79 -7.81
N ASP A 380 -21.92 -6.93 -8.73
CA ASP A 380 -22.51 -6.81 -10.07
C ASP A 380 -21.90 -7.88 -10.98
N LEU A 381 -22.70 -8.86 -11.39
CA LEU A 381 -22.20 -10.00 -12.18
C LEU A 381 -21.85 -9.61 -13.62
N GLU A 382 -22.33 -8.48 -14.12
CA GLU A 382 -22.06 -8.04 -15.49
C GLU A 382 -20.77 -7.22 -15.56
N THR A 383 -20.53 -6.32 -14.62
CA THR A 383 -19.31 -5.49 -14.58
C THR A 383 -18.18 -6.14 -13.79
N ARG A 384 -18.50 -7.10 -12.92
CA ARG A 384 -17.60 -7.72 -11.94
C ARG A 384 -17.01 -6.73 -10.94
N ILE A 385 -17.72 -5.65 -10.67
CA ILE A 385 -17.40 -4.72 -9.58
C ILE A 385 -18.04 -5.24 -8.30
N LEU A 386 -17.24 -5.35 -7.23
CA LEU A 386 -17.70 -5.67 -5.89
C LEU A 386 -17.70 -4.38 -5.05
N TYR A 387 -18.89 -3.92 -4.68
CA TYR A 387 -19.06 -2.82 -3.72
C TYR A 387 -19.01 -3.37 -2.31
N THR A 388 -18.04 -2.94 -1.52
CA THR A 388 -17.71 -3.60 -0.24
C THR A 388 -18.15 -2.83 1.00
N GLY A 389 -18.77 -1.66 0.85
CA GLY A 389 -19.03 -0.77 1.98
C GLY A 389 -17.73 -0.38 2.67
N ASP A 390 -17.70 -0.42 4.00
CA ASP A 390 -16.51 -0.12 4.80
C ASP A 390 -15.38 -1.15 4.67
N LEU A 391 -15.65 -2.37 4.22
CA LEU A 391 -14.58 -3.34 3.99
C LEU A 391 -13.69 -2.85 2.83
N PHE A 392 -12.38 -2.88 3.01
CA PHE A 392 -11.38 -2.19 2.16
C PHE A 392 -11.44 -0.65 2.20
N GLY A 393 -12.22 -0.06 3.10
CA GLY A 393 -12.16 1.36 3.43
C GLY A 393 -10.76 1.78 3.89
N GLY A 394 -10.41 3.04 3.65
CA GLY A 394 -9.10 3.58 4.01
C GLY A 394 -9.13 5.06 4.35
N ILE A 395 -8.28 5.44 5.29
CA ILE A 395 -8.01 6.84 5.64
C ILE A 395 -7.00 7.38 4.62
N SER A 396 -7.32 8.45 3.91
CA SER A 396 -6.44 9.01 2.88
C SER A 396 -5.46 10.01 3.49
N GLU A 397 -4.17 9.82 3.23
CA GLU A 397 -3.14 10.82 3.56
C GLU A 397 -3.29 12.10 2.73
N SER A 398 -2.74 13.22 3.22
CA SER A 398 -2.94 14.54 2.61
C SER A 398 -2.48 14.67 1.15
N ASP A 399 -1.44 13.93 0.76
CA ASP A 399 -0.91 13.82 -0.61
C ASP A 399 -1.69 12.82 -1.49
N ARG A 400 -2.52 11.97 -0.88
CA ARG A 400 -3.33 10.92 -1.53
C ARG A 400 -4.82 11.28 -1.65
N LEU A 401 -5.26 12.42 -1.11
CA LEU A 401 -6.69 12.81 -1.06
C LEU A 401 -7.41 12.81 -2.43
N PHE A 402 -6.67 13.00 -3.53
CA PHE A 402 -7.23 13.05 -4.89
C PHE A 402 -7.03 11.78 -5.70
N VAL A 403 -6.61 10.70 -5.06
CA VAL A 403 -6.43 9.41 -5.72
C VAL A 403 -7.74 8.63 -5.69
N LEU A 404 -8.19 8.18 -6.86
CA LEU A 404 -9.38 7.35 -6.99
C LEU A 404 -9.06 5.84 -6.99
N PHE A 405 -7.93 5.43 -7.58
CA PHE A 405 -7.53 4.03 -7.68
C PHE A 405 -6.34 3.75 -6.78
N ALA A 406 -6.43 2.66 -6.01
CA ALA A 406 -5.44 2.32 -5.02
C ALA A 406 -4.09 1.98 -5.66
N GLU A 407 -3.02 2.41 -4.98
CA GLU A 407 -1.63 1.99 -5.18
C GLU A 407 -1.13 1.29 -3.91
N GLU A 408 0.14 0.88 -3.91
CA GLU A 408 0.72 0.17 -2.79
C GLU A 408 0.71 1.00 -1.50
N GLU A 409 0.92 2.30 -1.65
CA GLU A 409 1.00 3.30 -0.59
C GLU A 409 -0.33 3.49 0.14
N ASP A 410 -1.47 3.15 -0.48
CA ASP A 410 -2.78 3.27 0.18
C ASP A 410 -3.06 2.14 1.18
N TRP A 411 -2.19 1.12 1.23
CA TRP A 411 -2.28 0.05 2.22
C TRP A 411 -2.33 0.59 3.65
N ASP A 412 -1.61 1.68 3.91
CA ASP A 412 -1.41 2.19 5.26
C ASP A 412 -2.69 2.81 5.82
N GLY A 413 -3.37 3.58 4.96
CA GLY A 413 -4.70 4.11 5.22
C GLY A 413 -5.73 3.02 5.41
N ILE A 414 -5.68 1.95 4.59
CA ILE A 414 -6.57 0.80 4.69
C ILE A 414 -6.33 0.03 6.00
N ARG A 415 -5.07 -0.30 6.31
CA ARG A 415 -4.68 -0.96 7.56
C ARG A 415 -5.18 -0.17 8.76
N ALA A 416 -4.90 1.14 8.80
CA ALA A 416 -5.31 1.99 9.89
C ALA A 416 -6.84 2.00 10.06
N PHE A 417 -7.58 2.22 8.98
CA PHE A 417 -9.05 2.18 8.99
C PHE A 417 -9.56 0.85 9.56
N HIS A 418 -9.02 -0.28 9.10
CA HIS A 418 -9.48 -1.59 9.58
C HIS A 418 -9.15 -1.82 11.04
N GLN A 419 -7.99 -1.37 11.53
CA GLN A 419 -7.63 -1.50 12.95
C GLN A 419 -8.48 -0.62 13.87
N ILE A 420 -9.00 0.50 13.35
CA ILE A 420 -9.88 1.41 14.09
C ILE A 420 -11.31 0.87 14.14
N TYR A 421 -11.86 0.45 13.00
CA TYR A 421 -13.28 0.15 12.86
C TYR A 421 -13.63 -1.33 12.97
N MET A 422 -12.76 -2.23 12.51
CA MET A 422 -13.12 -3.64 12.39
C MET A 422 -13.00 -4.35 13.75
N PRO A 423 -14.06 -5.00 14.23
CA PRO A 423 -14.12 -5.52 15.59
C PRO A 423 -13.29 -6.78 15.82
N ALA A 424 -13.07 -7.62 14.80
CA ALA A 424 -12.25 -8.83 14.91
C ALA A 424 -11.80 -9.36 13.53
N ASN A 425 -10.60 -9.93 13.46
CA ASN A 425 -10.03 -10.54 12.25
C ASN A 425 -10.85 -11.74 11.78
N SER A 426 -11.53 -12.46 12.67
CA SER A 426 -12.42 -13.56 12.30
C SER A 426 -13.56 -13.12 11.38
N ALA A 427 -14.09 -11.89 11.56
CA ALA A 427 -15.07 -11.30 10.65
C ALA A 427 -14.45 -10.96 9.29
N LEU A 428 -13.24 -10.40 9.29
CA LEU A 428 -12.49 -10.13 8.07
C LEU A 428 -12.24 -11.41 7.26
N ARG A 429 -11.68 -12.46 7.88
CA ARG A 429 -11.43 -13.76 7.22
C ARG A 429 -12.70 -14.31 6.58
N HIS A 430 -13.82 -14.26 7.30
CA HIS A 430 -15.11 -14.69 6.77
C HIS A 430 -15.51 -13.91 5.51
N ALA A 431 -15.44 -12.57 5.54
CA ALA A 431 -15.76 -11.75 4.39
C ALA A 431 -14.83 -12.01 3.20
N ILE A 432 -13.51 -12.11 3.44
CA ILE A 432 -12.51 -12.38 2.40
C ILE A 432 -12.72 -13.75 1.75
N GLU A 433 -13.08 -14.77 2.52
CA GLU A 433 -13.42 -16.10 1.98
C GLU A 433 -14.66 -16.05 1.09
N GLN A 434 -15.68 -15.25 1.45
CA GLN A 434 -16.85 -15.04 0.59
C GLN A 434 -16.43 -14.40 -0.75
N ILE A 435 -15.52 -13.43 -0.74
CA ILE A 435 -15.00 -12.78 -1.95
C ILE A 435 -14.23 -13.78 -2.82
N ARG A 436 -13.33 -14.58 -2.24
CA ARG A 436 -12.54 -15.59 -2.95
C ARG A 436 -13.39 -16.67 -3.61
N ASN A 437 -14.56 -16.95 -3.06
CA ASN A 437 -15.51 -17.93 -3.58
C ASN A 437 -16.44 -17.37 -4.67
N LEU A 438 -16.28 -16.11 -5.09
CA LEU A 438 -17.04 -15.55 -6.21
C LEU A 438 -16.59 -16.13 -7.54
N ASP A 439 -17.56 -16.57 -8.33
CA ASP A 439 -17.37 -17.02 -9.71
C ASP A 439 -18.38 -16.30 -10.64
N PRO A 440 -17.91 -15.51 -11.62
CA PRO A 440 -16.51 -15.16 -11.85
C PRO A 440 -15.92 -14.30 -10.70
N PRO A 441 -14.58 -14.24 -10.55
CA PRO A 441 -13.98 -13.37 -9.56
C PRO A 441 -14.21 -11.89 -9.88
N PRO A 442 -14.17 -11.00 -8.87
CA PRO A 442 -14.23 -9.55 -9.10
C PRO A 442 -13.05 -9.06 -9.94
N LEU A 443 -13.26 -7.97 -10.68
CA LEU A 443 -12.20 -7.19 -11.34
C LEU A 443 -11.74 -6.01 -10.52
N MET A 444 -12.63 -5.54 -9.64
CA MET A 444 -12.50 -4.30 -8.93
C MET A 444 -13.25 -4.41 -7.61
N ILE A 445 -12.63 -3.91 -6.54
CA ILE A 445 -13.25 -3.72 -5.25
C ILE A 445 -13.44 -2.21 -5.06
N ALA A 446 -14.69 -1.83 -4.81
CA ALA A 446 -15.16 -0.45 -4.72
C ALA A 446 -15.65 -0.19 -3.28
N PRO A 447 -14.76 0.23 -2.37
CA PRO A 447 -15.12 0.50 -0.98
C PRO A 447 -15.87 1.83 -0.85
N GLN A 448 -16.63 2.01 0.23
CA GLN A 448 -17.27 3.27 0.56
C GLN A 448 -16.26 4.36 0.92
N HIS A 449 -15.10 3.98 1.46
CA HIS A 449 -14.05 4.93 1.83
C HIS A 449 -12.74 4.68 1.09
N GLY A 450 -11.97 5.73 0.85
CA GLY A 450 -10.63 5.63 0.28
C GLY A 450 -10.62 5.26 -1.21
N ALA A 451 -9.58 4.54 -1.63
CA ALA A 451 -9.28 4.27 -3.03
C ALA A 451 -9.81 2.91 -3.53
N ILE A 452 -10.15 2.84 -4.81
CA ILE A 452 -10.72 1.67 -5.49
C ILE A 452 -9.61 0.69 -5.85
N LEU A 453 -9.74 -0.58 -5.46
CA LEU A 453 -8.74 -1.61 -5.76
C LEU A 453 -9.05 -2.31 -7.08
N ARG A 454 -8.01 -2.62 -7.85
CA ARG A 454 -8.10 -3.37 -9.11
C ARG A 454 -6.78 -4.07 -9.42
N GLY A 455 -6.84 -5.07 -10.31
CA GLY A 455 -5.66 -5.84 -10.72
C GLY A 455 -5.01 -6.59 -9.54
N GLU A 456 -3.72 -6.86 -9.62
CA GLU A 456 -2.98 -7.65 -8.60
C GLU A 456 -2.97 -7.03 -7.21
N LEU A 457 -3.13 -5.70 -7.10
CA LEU A 457 -3.19 -5.03 -5.80
C LEU A 457 -4.38 -5.54 -4.98
N MET A 458 -5.48 -5.85 -5.66
CA MET A 458 -6.67 -6.44 -5.04
C MET A 458 -6.33 -7.76 -4.34
N ASP A 459 -5.62 -8.67 -5.00
CA ASP A 459 -5.24 -9.97 -4.43
C ASP A 459 -4.25 -9.82 -3.26
N ARG A 460 -3.30 -8.88 -3.39
CA ARG A 460 -2.33 -8.58 -2.32
C ARG A 460 -3.04 -8.01 -1.09
N PHE A 461 -3.98 -7.09 -1.27
CA PHE A 461 -4.70 -6.48 -0.14
C PHE A 461 -5.73 -7.44 0.46
N LEU A 462 -6.37 -8.31 -0.35
CA LEU A 462 -7.18 -9.42 0.15
C LEU A 462 -6.36 -10.30 1.11
N GLU A 463 -5.14 -10.68 0.74
CA GLU A 463 -4.26 -11.48 1.58
C GLU A 463 -3.82 -10.74 2.85
N ARG A 464 -3.47 -9.46 2.74
CA ARG A 464 -3.06 -8.69 3.93
C ARG A 464 -4.21 -8.48 4.92
N ILE A 465 -5.42 -8.17 4.44
CA ILE A 465 -6.60 -8.05 5.31
C ILE A 465 -6.92 -9.39 5.98
N TYR A 466 -6.74 -10.52 5.29
CA TYR A 466 -6.98 -11.85 5.86
C TYR A 466 -6.15 -12.11 7.13
N HIS A 467 -4.93 -11.58 7.19
CA HIS A 467 -4.00 -11.73 8.33
C HIS A 467 -3.92 -10.51 9.25
N LEU A 468 -4.74 -9.48 9.02
CA LEU A 468 -4.66 -8.25 9.78
C LEU A 468 -5.36 -8.38 11.14
N ASP A 469 -4.60 -8.23 12.24
CA ASP A 469 -5.16 -8.11 13.58
C ASP A 469 -5.90 -6.78 13.74
N VAL A 470 -7.15 -6.84 14.20
CA VAL A 470 -8.05 -5.68 14.37
C VAL A 470 -8.88 -5.81 15.64
N GLY A 471 -9.40 -4.68 16.14
CA GLY A 471 -10.37 -4.66 17.24
C GLY A 471 -9.97 -5.53 18.44
N ALA A 472 -10.76 -6.57 18.72
CA ALA A 472 -10.58 -7.48 19.85
C ALA A 472 -9.23 -8.24 19.82
N ASP A 473 -8.65 -8.46 18.65
CA ASP A 473 -7.34 -9.14 18.52
C ASP A 473 -6.22 -8.28 19.13
N LEU A 474 -6.34 -6.95 18.99
CA LEU A 474 -5.39 -5.97 19.51
C LEU A 474 -5.49 -5.78 21.02
N LEU A 475 -6.61 -6.16 21.64
CA LEU A 475 -6.80 -6.02 23.10
C LEU A 475 -5.94 -6.98 23.91
N ASN A 476 -5.55 -8.11 23.32
CA ASN A 476 -4.81 -9.18 23.99
C ASN A 476 -3.33 -9.22 23.59
N MET A 477 -2.81 -8.19 22.92
CA MET A 477 -1.39 -8.10 22.60
C MET A 477 -0.56 -8.06 23.89
N ALA A 478 0.36 -9.01 24.04
CA ALA A 478 1.26 -9.06 25.18
C ALA A 478 2.14 -7.80 25.21
N GLU A 479 2.21 -7.13 26.36
CA GLU A 479 3.10 -5.99 26.58
C GLU A 479 4.54 -6.49 26.72
N THR A 480 5.20 -6.73 25.59
CA THR A 480 6.62 -7.09 25.55
C THR A 480 7.50 -5.84 25.68
N ASP A 481 8.74 -6.02 26.15
CA ASP A 481 9.71 -4.91 26.24
C ASP A 481 9.94 -4.23 24.88
N ASP A 482 9.96 -5.01 23.78
CA ASP A 482 10.07 -4.50 22.41
C ASP A 482 8.88 -3.63 22.00
N LEU A 483 7.67 -3.97 22.46
CA LEU A 483 6.46 -3.18 22.19
C LEU A 483 6.50 -1.84 22.95
N LEU A 484 6.93 -1.87 24.22
CA LEU A 484 7.12 -0.65 25.03
C LEU A 484 8.16 0.28 24.39
N LEU A 485 9.29 -0.27 23.93
CA LEU A 485 10.33 0.48 23.21
C LEU A 485 9.78 1.10 21.93
N SER A 486 9.04 0.32 21.13
CA SER A 486 8.45 0.79 19.88
C SER A 486 7.49 1.96 20.10
N TYR A 487 6.61 1.90 21.11
CA TYR A 487 5.71 3.01 21.45
C TYR A 487 6.45 4.22 22.03
N ARG A 488 7.48 4.03 22.85
CA ARG A 488 8.29 5.13 23.37
C ARG A 488 8.97 5.88 22.22
N ASP A 489 9.56 5.14 21.29
CA ASP A 489 10.23 5.72 20.13
C ASP A 489 9.20 6.40 19.21
N ALA A 490 8.02 5.82 19.05
CA ALA A 490 6.90 6.44 18.33
C ALA A 490 6.49 7.80 18.94
N CYS A 491 6.31 7.85 20.26
CA CYS A 491 5.98 9.10 20.96
C CYS A 491 7.06 10.15 20.71
N ASN A 492 8.33 9.78 20.80
CA ASN A 492 9.46 10.71 20.65
C ASN A 492 9.61 11.23 19.21
N GLU A 493 9.44 10.37 18.21
CA GLU A 493 9.45 10.81 16.80
C GLU A 493 8.30 11.77 16.50
N LEU A 494 7.10 11.50 17.05
CA LEU A 494 5.95 12.38 16.89
C LEU A 494 6.19 13.75 17.54
N LEU A 495 6.73 13.77 18.76
CA LEU A 495 7.09 15.00 19.47
C LEU A 495 8.13 15.83 18.70
N GLU A 496 9.13 15.17 18.13
CA GLU A 496 10.16 15.82 17.32
C GLU A 496 9.57 16.44 16.05
N PHE A 497 8.77 15.69 15.30
CA PHE A 497 8.08 16.22 14.12
C PHE A 497 7.14 17.38 14.47
N SER A 498 6.30 17.21 15.48
CA SER A 498 5.37 18.25 15.92
C SER A 498 6.10 19.51 16.37
N SER A 499 7.34 19.42 16.88
CA SER A 499 8.12 20.59 17.26
C SER A 499 8.49 21.51 16.09
N SER A 500 8.51 20.98 14.86
CA SER A 500 8.71 21.76 13.63
C SER A 500 7.46 22.53 13.20
N LEU A 501 6.28 22.11 13.67
CA LEU A 501 4.99 22.73 13.37
C LEU A 501 4.51 23.64 14.52
N ILE A 502 4.78 23.22 15.76
CA ILE A 502 4.31 23.83 17.00
C ILE A 502 5.52 23.93 17.95
N ASN A 503 5.88 25.13 18.39
CA ASN A 503 7.06 25.37 19.23
C ASN A 503 7.12 24.41 20.45
N MET A 504 8.29 23.83 20.71
CA MET A 504 8.56 22.90 21.81
C MET A 504 8.15 23.41 23.19
N THR A 505 8.20 24.72 23.45
CA THR A 505 7.70 25.29 24.71
C THR A 505 6.21 25.05 24.89
N LYS A 506 5.43 25.22 23.82
CA LYS A 506 3.97 24.99 23.81
C LYS A 506 3.66 23.49 23.98
N ILE A 507 4.40 22.62 23.29
CA ILE A 507 4.30 21.15 23.45
C ILE A 507 4.52 20.74 24.90
N ASN A 508 5.62 21.20 25.51
CA ASN A 508 5.95 20.89 26.90
C ASN A 508 4.87 21.38 27.88
N GLN A 509 4.28 22.55 27.65
CA GLN A 509 3.18 23.05 28.46
C GLN A 509 1.94 22.17 28.32
N ARG A 510 1.53 21.83 27.10
CA ARG A 510 0.37 20.97 26.85
C ARG A 510 0.52 19.61 27.50
N ILE A 511 1.67 18.95 27.34
CA ILE A 511 1.92 17.63 27.93
C ILE A 511 1.86 17.68 29.47
N LYS A 512 2.43 18.73 30.08
CA LYS A 512 2.41 18.89 31.54
C LYS A 512 1.02 19.21 32.10
N MET A 513 0.21 19.96 31.36
CA MET A 513 -1.15 20.31 31.77
C MET A 513 -2.17 19.21 31.43
N HIS A 514 -1.82 18.27 30.54
CA HIS A 514 -2.72 17.21 30.13
C HIS A 514 -2.95 16.21 31.30
N PRO A 515 -4.20 16.00 31.75
CA PRO A 515 -4.50 15.29 33.00
C PRO A 515 -4.08 13.81 32.97
N TYR A 516 -3.97 13.21 31.77
CA TYR A 516 -3.75 11.78 31.60
C TYR A 516 -2.33 11.37 31.18
N ILE A 517 -1.42 12.27 30.79
CA ILE A 517 -0.11 11.84 30.22
C ILE A 517 0.90 11.48 31.32
N LEU A 518 1.15 12.38 32.27
CA LEU A 518 2.17 12.19 33.31
C LEU A 518 1.92 10.98 34.24
N PRO A 519 0.66 10.57 34.52
CA PRO A 519 0.40 9.32 35.23
C PRO A 519 0.80 8.04 34.46
N LEU A 520 0.91 8.11 33.13
CA LEU A 520 1.15 6.95 32.26
C LEU A 520 2.61 6.81 31.85
N CYS A 521 3.39 7.89 31.89
CA CYS A 521 4.79 7.87 31.44
C CYS A 521 5.65 8.93 32.15
N GLU A 522 6.96 8.67 32.20
CA GLU A 522 7.96 9.68 32.55
C GLU A 522 8.27 10.55 31.33
N PHE A 523 7.91 11.83 31.43
CA PHE A 523 8.22 12.84 30.42
C PHE A 523 9.26 13.82 30.93
N LYS A 524 10.43 13.86 30.29
CA LYS A 524 11.57 14.69 30.68
C LYS A 524 12.36 15.19 29.48
N ASP A 525 12.75 16.46 29.51
CA ASP A 525 13.54 17.12 28.47
C ASP A 525 12.89 17.03 27.08
N GLY A 526 11.57 17.19 27.01
CA GLY A 526 10.81 17.11 25.76
C GLY A 526 10.60 15.70 25.21
N ARG A 527 10.90 14.64 25.99
CA ARG A 527 10.88 13.25 25.54
C ARG A 527 10.22 12.33 26.55
N VAL A 528 9.58 11.27 26.05
CA VAL A 528 9.13 10.13 26.85
C VAL A 528 10.33 9.23 27.15
N LYS A 529 10.63 9.02 28.43
CA LYS A 529 11.74 8.19 28.91
C LYS A 529 11.30 6.77 29.22
N THR A 530 10.22 6.65 29.98
CA THR A 530 9.70 5.39 30.51
C THR A 530 8.19 5.40 30.40
N ILE A 531 7.60 4.27 30.02
CA ILE A 531 6.15 4.07 30.00
C ILE A 531 5.79 3.16 31.18
N PHE A 532 4.82 3.56 32.00
CA PHE A 532 4.43 2.86 33.23
C PHE A 532 3.11 2.09 33.09
N SER A 533 2.38 2.33 32.01
CA SER A 533 1.03 1.81 31.77
C SER A 533 0.86 1.45 30.30
N LYS A 534 -0.38 1.21 29.85
CA LYS A 534 -0.68 0.77 28.49
C LYS A 534 -0.02 1.71 27.45
N PRO A 535 0.96 1.24 26.65
CA PRO A 535 1.77 2.11 25.82
C PRO A 535 0.99 2.77 24.68
N SER A 536 -0.03 2.08 24.15
CA SER A 536 -0.96 2.65 23.17
C SER A 536 -1.66 3.89 23.70
N ARG A 537 -2.04 3.89 25.00
CA ARG A 537 -2.72 5.01 25.63
C ARG A 537 -1.80 6.22 25.77
N VAL A 538 -0.52 6.03 26.08
CA VAL A 538 0.45 7.12 26.12
C VAL A 538 0.53 7.80 24.76
N TYR A 539 0.66 7.01 23.70
CA TYR A 539 0.77 7.52 22.34
C TYR A 539 -0.49 8.27 21.88
N GLU A 540 -1.68 7.74 22.19
CA GLU A 540 -2.96 8.42 21.97
C GLU A 540 -3.04 9.78 22.67
N GLN A 541 -2.74 9.82 23.98
CA GLN A 541 -2.87 11.04 24.77
C GLN A 541 -1.85 12.11 24.35
N ILE A 542 -0.62 11.71 24.00
CA ILE A 542 0.36 12.63 23.43
C ILE A 542 -0.13 13.18 22.09
N THR A 543 -0.63 12.33 21.20
CA THR A 543 -1.14 12.80 19.90
C THR A 543 -2.30 13.78 20.08
N MET A 544 -3.23 13.49 21.01
CA MET A 544 -4.33 14.40 21.37
C MET A 544 -3.85 15.74 21.90
N ALA A 545 -2.90 15.74 22.84
CA ALA A 545 -2.33 16.97 23.38
C ALA A 545 -1.62 17.82 22.30
N LEU A 546 -1.07 17.19 21.26
CA LEU A 546 -0.39 17.90 20.18
C LEU A 546 -1.36 18.63 19.25
N ILE A 547 -2.56 18.08 19.04
CA ILE A 547 -3.57 18.63 18.12
C ILE A 547 -4.55 19.61 18.78
N THR A 548 -4.64 19.65 20.12
CA THR A 548 -5.53 20.56 20.85
C THR A 548 -5.26 22.03 20.48
N ASP A 549 -6.29 22.84 20.20
CA ASP A 549 -6.17 24.27 19.86
C ASP A 549 -5.21 24.58 18.68
N GLU A 550 -5.18 23.72 17.67
CA GLU A 550 -4.44 23.92 16.43
C GLU A 550 -5.39 24.00 15.22
N ASN A 551 -4.97 24.71 14.17
CA ASN A 551 -5.77 24.78 12.94
C ASN A 551 -5.83 23.42 12.21
N VAL A 552 -6.88 23.20 11.41
CA VAL A 552 -7.12 21.99 10.58
C VAL A 552 -5.86 21.49 9.87
N HIS A 553 -5.08 22.39 9.28
CA HIS A 553 -3.90 22.00 8.49
C HIS A 553 -2.83 21.35 9.38
N THR A 554 -2.50 21.98 10.51
CA THR A 554 -1.56 21.44 11.49
C THR A 554 -2.09 20.13 12.10
N VAL A 555 -3.37 20.09 12.45
CA VAL A 555 -4.03 18.88 12.99
C VAL A 555 -3.87 17.72 12.00
N ASN A 556 -4.19 17.94 10.73
CA ASN A 556 -4.09 16.91 9.70
C ASN A 556 -2.65 16.46 9.45
N GLN A 557 -1.66 17.37 9.50
CA GLN A 557 -0.24 16.99 9.37
C GLN A 557 0.21 16.08 10.53
N ILE A 558 -0.15 16.41 11.77
CA ILE A 558 0.21 15.63 12.95
C ILE A 558 -0.47 14.27 12.94
N LYS A 559 -1.77 14.23 12.66
CA LYS A 559 -2.55 12.99 12.51
C LYS A 559 -1.95 12.07 11.43
N THR A 560 -1.62 12.63 10.26
CA THR A 560 -0.97 11.87 9.17
C THR A 560 0.38 11.30 9.61
N PHE A 561 1.20 12.11 10.27
CA PHE A 561 2.52 11.65 10.71
C PHE A 561 2.44 10.58 11.81
N ALA A 562 1.46 10.70 12.72
CA ALA A 562 1.22 9.69 13.74
C ALA A 562 0.80 8.33 13.14
N LEU A 563 0.04 8.32 12.03
CA LEU A 563 -0.25 7.10 11.27
C LEU A 563 1.04 6.49 10.69
N LYS A 564 1.88 7.31 10.04
CA LYS A 564 3.15 6.87 9.43
C LYS A 564 4.10 6.21 10.44
N ILE A 565 4.26 6.82 11.61
CA ILE A 565 5.08 6.24 12.69
C ILE A 565 4.50 4.90 13.17
N SER A 566 3.19 4.84 13.38
CA SER A 566 2.54 3.61 13.87
C SER A 566 2.80 2.47 12.89
N GLN A 567 2.65 2.74 11.60
CA GLN A 567 2.91 1.77 10.54
C GLN A 567 4.38 1.35 10.48
N SER A 568 5.34 2.28 10.45
CA SER A 568 6.77 1.94 10.33
C SER A 568 7.28 1.06 11.47
N LYS A 569 6.61 1.13 12.63
CA LYS A 569 6.89 0.34 13.82
C LYS A 569 5.95 -0.86 14.02
N GLY A 570 5.03 -1.12 13.07
CA GLY A 570 4.07 -2.22 13.16
C GLY A 570 3.01 -2.05 14.25
N LEU A 571 2.84 -0.85 14.80
CA LEU A 571 1.91 -0.52 15.87
C LEU A 571 0.49 -0.24 15.33
N PRO A 572 -0.56 -0.47 16.14
CA PRO A 572 -1.89 0.05 15.89
C PRO A 572 -1.90 1.59 15.79
N PRO A 573 -2.74 2.18 14.93
CA PRO A 573 -2.92 3.63 14.89
C PRO A 573 -3.47 4.17 16.21
N PRO A 574 -3.19 5.42 16.58
CA PRO A 574 -3.79 6.03 17.76
C PRO A 574 -5.30 6.22 17.52
N LEU A 575 -6.10 5.95 18.54
CA LEU A 575 -7.54 6.23 18.52
C LEU A 575 -7.77 7.74 18.63
N LEU A 576 -7.97 8.37 17.46
CA LEU A 576 -8.28 9.79 17.35
C LEU A 576 -9.65 9.99 16.69
N ASP A 577 -10.24 11.16 16.89
CA ASP A 577 -11.36 11.60 16.04
C ASP A 577 -10.78 12.02 14.68
N TRP A 578 -10.94 11.18 13.65
CA TRP A 578 -10.36 11.40 12.33
C TRP A 578 -11.23 12.30 11.43
N ASP A 579 -12.46 12.60 11.86
CA ASP A 579 -13.48 13.29 11.07
C ASP A 579 -13.75 14.73 11.53
N SER A 580 -13.41 15.08 12.78
CA SER A 580 -13.73 16.42 13.31
C SER A 580 -12.50 17.32 13.56
N ASP A 581 -12.73 18.60 13.26
CA ASP A 581 -11.92 19.74 13.66
C ASP A 581 -12.17 20.00 15.15
N GLN A 582 -11.52 19.24 16.05
CA GLN A 582 -11.65 19.41 17.50
C GLN A 582 -10.86 20.62 18.03
N THR A 583 -10.93 21.77 17.37
CA THR A 583 -10.76 23.01 18.12
C THR A 583 -12.04 23.25 18.89
N LEU A 584 -12.07 22.83 20.17
CA LEU A 584 -13.10 23.23 21.15
C LEU A 584 -13.05 24.75 21.45
N SER A 585 -12.59 25.57 20.51
CA SER A 585 -12.39 27.02 20.69
C SER A 585 -13.70 27.79 20.87
N ASP A 586 -14.86 27.17 20.60
CA ASP A 586 -16.17 27.83 20.61
C ASP A 586 -17.23 27.10 21.45
N VAL A 587 -16.85 26.25 22.42
CA VAL A 587 -17.83 25.76 23.41
C VAL A 587 -18.02 26.85 24.46
N PRO A 588 -19.24 27.39 24.65
CA PRO A 588 -19.49 28.35 25.72
C PRO A 588 -19.12 27.72 27.06
N GLU A 589 -18.18 28.34 27.81
CA GLU A 589 -17.76 27.92 29.16
C GLU A 589 -18.96 27.74 30.13
N GLN A 590 -20.12 28.29 29.79
CA GLN A 590 -21.35 28.22 30.57
C GLN A 590 -22.06 26.86 30.56
N LEU A 591 -21.63 25.90 29.72
CA LEU A 591 -22.33 24.61 29.57
C LEU A 591 -21.77 23.50 30.46
N PHE A 592 -20.55 23.63 30.98
CA PHE A 592 -19.91 22.61 31.79
C PHE A 592 -19.09 23.26 32.91
N ASP A 593 -19.42 22.95 34.17
CA ASP A 593 -18.53 23.23 35.30
C ASP A 593 -17.29 22.32 35.21
N GLN A 594 -16.13 22.91 35.51
CA GLN A 594 -14.77 22.36 35.33
C GLN A 594 -14.52 20.98 35.95
#